data_AF-A0A9X0CG57-F1
#
_entry.id   AF-A0A9X0CG57-F1
#
_cell.length_a   1.000
_cell.length_b   1.000
_cell.length_c   1.000
_cell.angle_alpha   90.00
_cell.angle_beta   90.00
_cell.angle_gamma   90.00
#
_symmetry.space_group_name_H-M   'P 1'
#
loop_
_entity.id
_entity.type
_entity.pdbx_description
1 polymer ?
#
loop_
_entity_poly.entity_id
_entity_poly.type
_entity_poly.pdbx_seq_one_letter_code
_entity_poly.pdbx_strand_id
1 'polypeptide(L)'
;MDMRANSLSFKKAFVWLFIQGLVVITQKGVAYGDPPAECRSYVSLNESNRYWIYDDSNTYCDKPIITSNQWYRFTGKAGTMMASYCIPQSTCNTQMVGWVSGNHPTVAYELVSGTVCMHGGSTCCHTRYPVDIRNCSGHYVYKLQQPSGCNQRYCGVNDENDACTASSGSSECTCPTGYSGTPCKASAILYQKHGIPVFSSLFQAFYIDECASNTTHNCHPDAECTNTPEGSFTCTCKSGYTGDGRQCVGDFFVAIRNISRDKYRATLVKRSAKSVQEAIIGGLPDDVSVLESMLEWRIVSEMELASSESVEGALVSQGTAEWSINRRSIPAGIYQVIFNASFMVGDPEFPQTLKAFDYGFIEVIRAPVRAIIDGGSSVHWGPKEIVTADGSLSYDVDIGPGNHSGLNFTWSCLDSNASMSSDCFGSFVAGGNSISTTINPGLLEVGKTYVLRLTVFKDERNASAEMSFEIAVGEIPQVTLRCFVDCGAIVSSSNKLRVTSECPNSPCIGSVYEWRLKRLLNDKSKHVGRYTYFT
;
A
#
# COMPACT_ATOMS: atom_id res chain seq x y z
N MET A 1 -22.62 57.44 16.24
CA MET A 1 -22.33 56.52 17.35
C MET A 1 -20.84 56.20 17.23
N ASP A 2 -19.91 57.08 17.62
CA ASP A 2 -19.68 57.66 18.97
C ASP A 2 -19.55 56.52 20.01
N MET A 3 -18.45 56.32 20.77
CA MET A 3 -17.33 57.20 21.16
C MET A 3 -16.03 56.42 21.54
N ARG A 4 -14.88 57.04 21.20
CA ARG A 4 -13.63 57.37 21.96
C ARG A 4 -13.05 56.37 23.00
N ALA A 5 -11.76 55.97 22.99
CA ALA A 5 -10.44 56.67 23.03
C ALA A 5 -9.84 56.88 24.44
N ASN A 6 -8.52 56.58 24.57
CA ASN A 6 -7.43 57.19 25.39
C ASN A 6 -6.49 56.11 25.96
N SER A 7 -5.21 55.94 25.57
CA SER A 7 -4.01 56.80 25.52
C SER A 7 -3.20 56.91 26.84
N LEU A 8 -1.97 56.37 26.77
CA LEU A 8 -0.69 56.77 27.39
C LEU A 8 -0.45 56.80 28.92
N SER A 9 0.47 55.90 29.33
CA SER A 9 1.79 56.12 29.97
C SER A 9 1.95 57.17 31.09
N PHE A 10 2.40 56.72 32.27
CA PHE A 10 3.25 57.52 33.17
C PHE A 10 4.37 56.70 33.81
N LYS A 11 5.50 57.39 34.01
CA LYS A 11 6.87 56.94 34.33
C LYS A 11 7.18 56.87 35.84
N LYS A 12 8.26 56.12 36.16
CA LYS A 12 9.23 56.24 37.30
C LYS A 12 8.68 55.89 38.70
N ALA A 13 9.45 55.49 39.71
CA ALA A 13 10.79 54.93 39.97
C ALA A 13 10.91 54.87 41.53
N PHE A 14 11.91 54.15 42.06
CA PHE A 14 12.35 53.99 43.47
C PHE A 14 11.67 52.85 44.28
N VAL A 15 12.30 51.77 44.76
CA VAL A 15 13.61 51.48 45.43
C VAL A 15 13.55 51.65 46.96
N TRP A 16 13.60 50.48 47.65
CA TRP A 16 14.11 50.15 49.00
C TRP A 16 13.28 50.53 50.23
N LEU A 17 13.24 49.81 51.35
CA LEU A 17 13.45 48.41 51.75
C LEU A 17 12.92 48.31 53.21
N PHE A 18 12.60 47.10 53.67
CA PHE A 18 12.56 46.59 55.06
C PHE A 18 11.21 46.35 55.80
N ILE A 19 11.04 45.04 56.08
CA ILE A 19 10.65 44.38 57.34
C ILE A 19 9.19 43.91 57.52
N GLN A 20 9.12 42.58 57.47
CA GLN A 20 8.28 41.61 58.18
C GLN A 20 6.81 41.40 57.79
N GLY A 21 6.60 40.19 57.25
CA GLY A 21 5.30 39.58 57.03
C GLY A 21 5.46 38.36 56.14
N LEU A 22 6.07 37.29 56.67
CA LEU A 22 6.18 35.99 56.02
C LEU A 22 4.77 35.52 55.61
N VAL A 23 4.49 35.49 54.31
CA VAL A 23 3.38 34.71 53.77
C VAL A 23 3.87 33.27 53.73
N VAL A 24 3.34 32.45 54.63
CA VAL A 24 3.51 31.01 54.63
C VAL A 24 2.78 30.47 53.40
N ILE A 25 3.53 30.30 52.30
CA ILE A 25 3.14 29.40 51.23
C ILE A 25 3.69 28.04 51.64
N THR A 26 2.82 27.16 52.13
CA THR A 26 3.14 25.74 52.26
C THR A 26 3.28 25.13 50.87
N GLN A 27 4.43 25.34 50.23
CA GLN A 27 4.94 24.33 49.31
C GLN A 27 5.24 23.10 50.19
N LYS A 28 4.58 21.98 49.90
CA LYS A 28 5.03 20.67 50.39
C LYS A 28 6.51 20.56 49.98
N GLY A 29 7.41 20.70 50.95
CA GLY A 29 8.75 20.16 50.82
C GLY A 29 8.57 18.68 50.49
N VAL A 30 9.00 18.28 49.30
CA VAL A 30 9.19 16.87 49.00
C VAL A 30 10.23 16.41 50.01
N ALA A 31 9.80 15.61 50.99
CA ALA A 31 10.73 14.83 51.77
C ALA A 31 11.53 14.00 50.75
N TYR A 32 12.82 14.30 50.62
CA TYR A 32 13.73 13.42 49.90
C TYR A 32 13.63 12.08 50.62
N GLY A 33 12.93 11.11 50.03
CA GLY A 33 12.80 9.79 50.62
C GLY A 33 14.19 9.27 50.93
N ASP A 34 14.37 8.63 52.09
CA ASP A 34 15.66 8.06 52.43
C ASP A 34 16.17 7.21 51.25
N PRO A 35 17.45 7.35 50.85
CA PRO A 35 17.98 6.58 49.74
C PRO A 35 17.81 5.08 50.02
N PRO A 36 17.58 4.26 48.97
CA PRO A 36 17.44 2.81 49.09
C PRO A 36 18.53 2.19 49.98
N ALA A 37 18.18 1.15 50.75
CA ALA A 37 19.09 0.59 51.76
C ALA A 37 20.42 0.14 51.17
N GLU A 38 20.39 -0.41 49.95
CA GLU A 38 21.56 -0.83 49.18
C GLU A 38 22.50 0.33 48.79
N CYS A 39 22.02 1.57 48.77
CA CYS A 39 22.85 2.75 48.54
C CYS A 39 23.60 3.21 49.79
N ARG A 40 23.23 2.66 50.97
CA ARG A 40 23.85 2.96 52.26
C ARG A 40 24.61 1.77 52.85
N SER A 41 24.22 0.55 52.47
CA SER A 41 24.76 -0.71 52.99
C SER A 41 25.16 -1.63 51.84
N TYR A 42 26.45 -1.70 51.57
CA TYR A 42 27.07 -2.53 50.54
C TYR A 42 28.45 -3.01 50.99
N VAL A 43 28.99 -4.02 50.32
CA VAL A 43 30.37 -4.47 50.48
C VAL A 43 31.26 -3.74 49.47
N SER A 44 32.29 -3.06 49.97
CA SER A 44 33.24 -2.34 49.12
C SER A 44 34.26 -3.28 48.50
N LEU A 45 34.37 -3.26 47.18
CA LEU A 45 35.45 -3.84 46.40
C LEU A 45 36.44 -2.71 46.12
N ASN A 46 37.64 -2.77 46.70
CA ASN A 46 38.59 -1.65 46.70
C ASN A 46 40.05 -2.04 46.42
N GLU A 47 40.30 -3.33 46.23
CA GLU A 47 41.61 -3.89 46.00
C GLU A 47 42.16 -3.40 44.65
N SER A 48 43.41 -2.94 44.62
CA SER A 48 44.03 -2.40 43.39
C SER A 48 44.09 -3.41 42.25
N ASN A 49 44.21 -4.69 42.59
CA ASN A 49 44.20 -5.78 41.64
C ASN A 49 42.83 -6.02 40.98
N ARG A 50 41.79 -5.24 41.29
CA ARG A 50 40.48 -5.26 40.60
C ARG A 50 40.38 -4.26 39.46
N TYR A 51 41.31 -3.31 39.39
CA TYR A 51 41.27 -2.29 38.35
C TYR A 51 41.57 -2.93 36.99
N TRP A 52 40.81 -2.57 35.96
CA TRP A 52 40.75 -3.30 34.70
C TRP A 52 42.09 -3.51 33.99
N ILE A 53 43.09 -2.65 34.18
CA ILE A 53 44.43 -2.79 33.57
C ILE A 53 45.48 -3.36 34.52
N TYR A 54 45.13 -3.57 35.79
CA TYR A 54 46.10 -4.04 36.77
C TYR A 54 46.46 -5.50 36.52
N ASP A 55 47.76 -5.78 36.41
CA ASP A 55 48.31 -7.13 36.35
C ASP A 55 49.65 -7.18 37.09
N ASP A 56 49.73 -8.04 38.10
CA ASP A 56 50.97 -8.37 38.84
C ASP A 56 51.40 -9.84 38.64
N SER A 57 50.85 -10.49 37.62
CA SER A 57 51.06 -11.90 37.25
C SER A 57 50.56 -12.93 38.28
N ASN A 58 49.92 -12.51 39.37
CA ASN A 58 49.15 -13.42 40.23
C ASN A 58 47.70 -13.57 39.73
N THR A 59 47.02 -14.63 40.17
CA THR A 59 45.59 -14.83 39.89
C THR A 59 44.80 -14.79 41.19
N TYR A 60 43.78 -13.93 41.25
CA TYR A 60 42.88 -13.79 42.39
C TYR A 60 41.47 -14.29 42.05
N CYS A 61 40.74 -14.71 43.09
CA CYS A 61 39.48 -15.41 42.96
C CYS A 61 38.35 -14.66 43.68
N ASP A 62 37.24 -14.42 42.98
CA ASP A 62 36.05 -13.80 43.57
C ASP A 62 35.06 -14.79 44.17
N LYS A 63 35.17 -16.09 43.87
CA LYS A 63 34.30 -17.13 44.44
C LYS A 63 34.18 -17.10 45.97
N PRO A 64 35.25 -16.91 46.77
CA PRO A 64 35.12 -16.84 48.23
C PRO A 64 34.68 -15.45 48.75
N ILE A 65 34.71 -14.41 47.92
CA ILE A 65 34.45 -13.01 48.31
C ILE A 65 33.02 -12.60 47.95
N ILE A 66 32.55 -13.03 46.79
CA ILE A 66 31.23 -12.70 46.26
C ILE A 66 30.21 -13.73 46.71
N THR A 67 29.18 -13.26 47.41
CA THR A 67 28.03 -14.03 47.86
C THR A 67 26.81 -13.55 47.08
N SER A 68 26.07 -14.49 46.46
CA SER A 68 24.83 -14.16 45.77
C SER A 68 23.83 -13.49 46.72
N ASN A 69 23.06 -12.54 46.19
CA ASN A 69 22.10 -11.70 46.92
C ASN A 69 22.68 -10.58 47.80
N GLN A 70 24.00 -10.32 47.75
CA GLN A 70 24.65 -9.19 48.41
C GLN A 70 24.93 -8.05 47.44
N TRP A 71 24.85 -6.80 47.92
CA TRP A 71 25.19 -5.60 47.15
C TRP A 71 26.67 -5.23 47.31
N TYR A 72 27.32 -4.94 46.19
CA TYR A 72 28.74 -4.59 46.09
C TYR A 72 28.94 -3.22 45.44
N ARG A 73 30.01 -2.53 45.83
CA ARG A 73 30.39 -1.23 45.24
C ARG A 73 31.88 -1.21 44.93
N PHE A 74 32.24 -0.79 43.72
CA PHE A 74 33.62 -0.50 43.37
C PHE A 74 34.03 0.86 43.96
N THR A 75 35.13 0.87 44.72
CA THR A 75 35.63 2.06 45.40
C THR A 75 37.16 2.09 45.40
N GLY A 76 37.75 3.24 45.71
CA GLY A 76 39.20 3.34 45.93
C GLY A 76 40.01 2.94 44.70
N LYS A 77 40.99 2.05 44.87
CA LYS A 77 41.89 1.65 43.79
C LYS A 77 41.27 0.67 42.79
N ALA A 78 40.09 0.12 43.09
CA ALA A 78 39.39 -0.79 42.18
C ALA A 78 38.60 -0.04 41.10
N GLY A 79 38.50 1.29 41.16
CA GLY A 79 37.62 2.09 40.32
C GLY A 79 36.34 2.50 41.03
N THR A 80 35.38 3.04 40.28
CA THR A 80 34.09 3.53 40.78
C THR A 80 32.89 2.72 40.28
N MET A 81 33.07 1.93 39.22
CA MET A 81 32.03 1.16 38.56
C MET A 81 32.60 -0.07 37.85
N MET A 82 31.74 -0.99 37.39
CA MET A 82 32.13 -2.03 36.43
C MET A 82 32.16 -1.45 35.02
N ALA A 83 32.99 -2.00 34.14
CA ALA A 83 32.96 -1.63 32.73
C ALA A 83 31.64 -2.06 32.07
N SER A 84 31.10 -1.20 31.19
CA SER A 84 30.02 -1.52 30.24
C SER A 84 30.54 -2.08 28.91
N TYR A 85 31.85 -2.34 28.84
CA TYR A 85 32.56 -2.78 27.64
C TYR A 85 33.43 -4.01 27.93
N CYS A 86 33.78 -4.74 26.88
CA CYS A 86 34.57 -5.96 26.99
C CYS A 86 36.03 -5.65 27.38
N ILE A 87 36.40 -5.98 28.61
CA ILE A 87 37.77 -5.83 29.13
C ILE A 87 38.65 -6.97 28.59
N PRO A 88 39.92 -6.73 28.18
CA PRO A 88 40.83 -7.78 27.74
C PRO A 88 41.01 -8.93 28.75
N GLN A 89 41.14 -10.15 28.27
CA GLN A 89 41.42 -11.32 29.12
C GLN A 89 42.75 -11.16 29.89
N SER A 90 42.89 -11.91 30.98
CA SER A 90 44.12 -11.91 31.81
C SER A 90 44.46 -10.57 32.46
N THR A 91 43.48 -9.69 32.64
CA THR A 91 43.64 -8.41 33.33
C THR A 91 42.87 -8.39 34.65
N CYS A 92 43.13 -7.40 35.52
CA CYS A 92 42.55 -7.36 36.87
C CYS A 92 42.85 -8.67 37.66
N ASN A 93 44.05 -9.20 37.37
CA ASN A 93 44.59 -10.44 37.90
C ASN A 93 43.61 -11.63 37.90
N THR A 94 42.91 -11.85 36.80
CA THR A 94 42.08 -13.04 36.61
C THR A 94 42.13 -13.53 35.17
N GLN A 95 41.88 -14.81 34.93
CA GLN A 95 41.87 -15.36 33.58
C GLN A 95 40.60 -14.98 32.82
N MET A 96 39.45 -14.94 33.52
CA MET A 96 38.16 -14.57 32.94
C MET A 96 37.61 -13.31 33.60
N VAL A 97 37.49 -12.26 32.82
CA VAL A 97 37.20 -10.91 33.32
C VAL A 97 35.72 -10.58 33.16
N GLY A 98 35.07 -10.19 34.25
CA GLY A 98 33.66 -9.83 34.31
C GLY A 98 33.40 -8.35 34.04
N TRP A 99 32.50 -8.07 33.09
CA TRP A 99 32.01 -6.74 32.70
C TRP A 99 30.50 -6.74 32.46
N VAL A 100 29.84 -5.59 32.57
CA VAL A 100 28.38 -5.44 32.40
C VAL A 100 28.03 -5.35 30.91
N SER A 101 27.18 -6.24 30.41
CA SER A 101 26.64 -6.17 29.06
C SER A 101 25.45 -5.22 29.03
N GLY A 102 25.68 -4.03 28.47
CA GLY A 102 24.72 -2.92 28.39
C GLY A 102 25.14 -1.72 29.23
N ASN A 103 24.28 -0.70 29.26
CA ASN A 103 24.56 0.57 29.93
C ASN A 103 24.11 0.56 31.40
N HIS A 104 24.77 1.38 32.22
CA HIS A 104 24.34 1.62 33.60
C HIS A 104 23.09 2.54 33.64
N PRO A 105 22.20 2.39 34.63
CA PRO A 105 21.02 3.25 34.77
C PRO A 105 21.42 4.71 34.97
N THR A 106 20.83 5.62 34.20
CA THR A 106 21.17 7.06 34.25
C THR A 106 20.26 7.85 35.18
N VAL A 107 19.07 7.33 35.51
CA VAL A 107 18.12 8.00 36.39
C VAL A 107 18.48 7.75 37.86
N ALA A 108 18.46 8.80 38.69
CA ALA A 108 18.75 8.69 40.10
C ALA A 108 17.80 7.70 40.80
N TYR A 109 18.38 6.75 41.56
CA TYR A 109 17.72 5.65 42.26
C TYR A 109 17.04 4.59 41.39
N GLU A 110 17.27 4.60 40.09
CA GLU A 110 16.78 3.58 39.17
C GLU A 110 17.47 2.22 39.40
N LEU A 111 16.67 1.14 39.32
CA LEU A 111 17.12 -0.25 39.33
C LEU A 111 16.97 -0.83 37.93
N VAL A 112 18.05 -1.38 37.40
CA VAL A 112 18.05 -2.11 36.14
C VAL A 112 18.61 -3.50 36.37
N SER A 113 17.92 -4.52 35.87
CA SER A 113 18.47 -5.86 35.77
C SER A 113 19.21 -6.01 34.44
N GLY A 114 20.39 -6.60 34.48
CA GLY A 114 21.28 -6.80 33.33
C GLY A 114 22.04 -8.11 33.42
N THR A 115 23.07 -8.23 32.60
CA THR A 115 23.94 -9.42 32.56
C THR A 115 25.39 -9.00 32.73
N VAL A 116 26.12 -9.64 33.64
CA VAL A 116 27.59 -9.64 33.62
C VAL A 116 28.09 -10.75 32.71
N CYS A 117 28.91 -10.36 31.74
CA CYS A 117 29.62 -11.24 30.83
C CYS A 117 31.04 -11.47 31.33
N MET A 118 31.44 -12.73 31.42
CA MET A 118 32.83 -13.12 31.66
C MET A 118 33.53 -13.32 30.30
N HIS A 119 34.55 -12.53 30.02
CA HIS A 119 35.40 -12.70 28.84
C HIS A 119 36.38 -13.85 29.08
N GLY A 120 36.32 -14.89 28.24
CA GLY A 120 37.32 -15.95 28.21
C GLY A 120 37.44 -16.58 26.82
N GLY A 121 38.65 -17.06 26.50
CA GLY A 121 38.96 -17.61 25.19
C GLY A 121 38.94 -16.52 24.11
N SER A 122 38.21 -16.75 23.02
CA SER A 122 38.02 -15.78 21.92
C SER A 122 36.71 -14.99 22.00
N THR A 123 35.89 -15.20 23.04
CA THR A 123 34.55 -14.60 23.14
C THR A 123 34.44 -13.67 24.35
N CYS A 124 34.02 -12.42 24.10
CA CYS A 124 33.80 -11.40 25.13
C CYS A 124 32.74 -11.76 26.18
N CYS A 125 31.80 -12.65 25.85
CA CYS A 125 30.74 -13.08 26.75
C CYS A 125 30.60 -14.60 26.77
N HIS A 126 31.61 -15.28 27.31
CA HIS A 126 31.65 -16.74 27.39
C HIS A 126 30.67 -17.27 28.46
N THR A 127 30.73 -16.70 29.67
CA THR A 127 29.87 -17.07 30.80
C THR A 127 29.02 -15.89 31.21
N ARG A 128 27.73 -16.12 31.54
CA ARG A 128 26.77 -15.06 31.84
C ARG A 128 26.24 -15.19 33.26
N TYR A 129 26.21 -14.08 34.00
CA TYR A 129 25.61 -13.98 35.32
C TYR A 129 24.56 -12.87 35.35
N PRO A 130 23.35 -13.09 35.88
CA PRO A 130 22.40 -12.01 36.08
C PRO A 130 22.93 -11.02 37.11
N VAL A 131 22.68 -9.73 36.93
CA VAL A 131 23.05 -8.68 37.88
C VAL A 131 21.91 -7.67 38.01
N ASP A 132 21.70 -7.16 39.21
CA ASP A 132 20.89 -5.95 39.41
C ASP A 132 21.82 -4.76 39.68
N ILE A 133 21.58 -3.63 39.02
CA ILE A 133 22.39 -2.42 39.07
C ILE A 133 21.51 -1.27 39.56
N ARG A 134 21.92 -0.60 40.62
CA ARG A 134 21.22 0.57 41.17
C ARG A 134 22.09 1.82 41.02
N ASN A 135 21.53 2.89 40.46
CA ASN A 135 22.15 4.22 40.46
C ASN A 135 21.84 4.93 41.78
N CYS A 136 22.81 5.07 42.67
CA CYS A 136 22.61 5.69 43.98
C CYS A 136 22.85 7.21 43.98
N SER A 137 22.59 7.88 42.85
CA SER A 137 22.76 9.33 42.67
C SER A 137 24.21 9.77 42.94
N GLY A 138 25.16 9.17 42.21
CA GLY A 138 26.60 9.50 42.26
C GLY A 138 27.53 8.29 42.39
N HIS A 139 26.99 7.08 42.53
CA HIS A 139 27.74 5.83 42.45
C HIS A 139 26.80 4.67 42.08
N TYR A 140 27.36 3.57 41.60
CA TYR A 140 26.63 2.35 41.31
C TYR A 140 26.86 1.30 42.39
N VAL A 141 25.80 0.55 42.70
CA VAL A 141 25.89 -0.69 43.47
C VAL A 141 25.36 -1.84 42.64
N TYR A 142 25.97 -3.01 42.81
CA TYR A 142 25.77 -4.19 41.98
C TYR A 142 25.39 -5.38 42.85
N LYS A 143 24.29 -6.05 42.53
CA LYS A 143 23.90 -7.32 43.15
C LYS A 143 24.52 -8.46 42.36
N LEU A 144 25.80 -8.72 42.63
CA LEU A 144 26.63 -9.68 41.89
C LEU A 144 26.30 -11.14 42.27
N GLN A 145 26.57 -12.06 41.34
CA GLN A 145 26.43 -13.50 41.58
C GLN A 145 27.79 -14.13 41.92
N GLN A 146 27.79 -15.14 42.78
CA GLN A 146 29.02 -15.89 43.06
C GLN A 146 29.51 -16.60 41.79
N PRO A 147 30.78 -16.38 41.35
CA PRO A 147 31.33 -17.07 40.19
C PRO A 147 31.44 -18.59 40.39
N SER A 148 31.32 -19.36 39.30
CA SER A 148 31.33 -20.83 39.36
C SER A 148 32.74 -21.40 39.62
N GLY A 149 33.78 -20.71 39.16
CA GLY A 149 35.19 -21.08 39.28
C GLY A 149 36.07 -19.96 39.83
N CYS A 150 37.28 -20.31 40.26
CA CYS A 150 38.25 -19.32 40.79
C CYS A 150 39.03 -18.56 39.72
N ASN A 151 38.85 -18.91 38.45
CA ASN A 151 39.45 -18.24 37.31
C ASN A 151 38.62 -17.04 36.81
N GLN A 152 37.58 -16.62 37.54
CA GLN A 152 36.65 -15.55 37.18
C GLN A 152 36.65 -14.45 38.25
N ARG A 153 36.64 -13.19 37.82
CA ARG A 153 36.63 -12.03 38.71
C ARG A 153 35.89 -10.84 38.10
N TYR A 154 35.21 -10.05 38.93
CA TYR A 154 34.59 -8.80 38.52
C TYR A 154 35.58 -7.65 38.62
N CYS A 155 35.69 -6.88 37.54
CA CYS A 155 36.70 -5.85 37.40
C CYS A 155 36.07 -4.46 37.31
N GLY A 156 36.79 -3.48 37.88
CA GLY A 156 36.32 -2.12 37.99
C GLY A 156 37.13 -1.15 37.14
N VAL A 157 36.46 -0.05 36.80
CA VAL A 157 36.93 1.09 36.03
C VAL A 157 36.53 2.37 36.77
N ASN A 158 37.21 3.47 36.50
CA ASN A 158 36.88 4.77 37.07
C ASN A 158 35.64 5.39 36.41
N ASP A 159 35.46 5.14 35.12
CA ASP A 159 34.29 5.53 34.34
C ASP A 159 34.21 4.68 33.05
N GLU A 160 33.20 4.93 32.22
CA GLU A 160 32.98 4.20 30.96
C GLU A 160 34.06 4.47 29.89
N ASN A 161 34.97 5.43 30.09
CA ASN A 161 36.01 5.84 29.13
C ASN A 161 37.39 5.22 29.39
N ASP A 162 37.53 4.40 30.43
CA ASP A 162 38.78 3.75 30.80
C ASP A 162 39.32 2.77 29.72
N ALA A 163 38.60 2.54 28.62
CA ALA A 163 38.96 1.60 27.56
C ALA A 163 40.22 1.96 26.72
N CYS A 164 40.76 3.18 26.83
CA CYS A 164 41.90 3.66 26.03
C CYS A 164 43.08 4.11 26.91
N THR A 165 44.29 3.61 26.63
CA THR A 165 45.50 3.92 27.41
C THR A 165 46.42 4.88 26.65
N ALA A 166 46.89 5.93 27.33
CA ALA A 166 48.01 6.74 26.86
C ALA A 166 49.34 6.01 27.12
N SER A 167 50.17 5.87 26.09
CA SER A 167 51.53 5.35 26.25
C SER A 167 52.41 6.41 26.92
N SER A 168 53.21 6.00 27.91
CA SER A 168 54.07 6.92 28.67
C SER A 168 55.04 7.66 27.73
N GLY A 169 54.80 8.96 27.55
CA GLY A 169 55.65 9.83 26.74
C GLY A 169 55.27 9.95 25.26
N SER A 170 54.10 9.43 24.84
CA SER A 170 53.58 9.63 23.49
C SER A 170 52.31 10.50 23.49
N SER A 171 52.10 11.26 22.41
CA SER A 171 50.86 12.00 22.14
C SER A 171 49.77 11.15 21.49
N GLU A 172 49.98 9.84 21.37
CA GLU A 172 49.09 8.90 20.67
C GLU A 172 48.48 7.90 21.66
N CYS A 173 47.16 7.88 21.66
CA CYS A 173 46.33 7.02 22.47
C CYS A 173 45.93 5.80 21.62
N THR A 174 46.27 4.59 22.06
CA THR A 174 45.89 3.35 21.35
C THR A 174 44.67 2.74 22.01
N CYS A 175 43.56 2.60 21.29
CA CYS A 175 42.40 1.83 21.72
C CYS A 175 42.43 0.43 21.07
N PRO A 176 41.92 -0.62 21.73
CA PRO A 176 41.78 -1.95 21.14
C PRO A 176 40.92 -1.94 19.86
N THR A 177 41.06 -2.97 19.03
CA THR A 177 40.26 -3.16 17.81
C THR A 177 38.77 -3.11 18.13
N GLY A 178 38.04 -2.13 17.54
CA GLY A 178 36.60 -1.90 17.81
C GLY A 178 36.28 -0.62 18.59
N TYR A 179 37.26 0.23 18.92
CA TYR A 179 37.06 1.50 19.64
C TYR A 179 37.74 2.67 18.89
N SER A 180 37.17 3.88 18.94
CA SER A 180 37.82 5.10 18.40
C SER A 180 37.59 6.34 19.28
N GLY A 181 38.58 7.25 19.34
CA GLY A 181 38.48 8.53 20.07
C GLY A 181 39.69 9.45 19.86
N THR A 182 39.43 10.74 19.57
CA THR A 182 40.35 11.88 19.65
C THR A 182 39.61 13.06 20.32
N PRO A 183 40.30 14.04 20.96
CA PRO A 183 41.67 14.45 20.68
C PRO A 183 42.71 14.12 21.76
N CYS A 184 43.68 13.29 21.38
CA CYS A 184 45.07 13.48 21.78
C CYS A 184 45.71 14.41 20.72
N LYS A 185 45.39 15.71 20.75
CA LYS A 185 46.21 16.74 20.09
C LYS A 185 47.08 17.37 21.17
N ALA A 186 48.37 17.05 21.15
CA ALA A 186 49.35 17.90 21.82
C ALA A 186 49.28 19.30 21.19
N SER A 187 48.89 20.28 21.99
CA SER A 187 49.34 21.66 21.77
C SER A 187 49.63 22.28 23.13
N ALA A 188 50.90 22.63 23.31
CA ALA A 188 51.44 23.43 24.41
C ALA A 188 50.54 24.67 24.69
N ILE A 189 50.44 25.20 25.91
CA ILE A 189 51.42 26.15 26.46
C ILE A 189 51.27 26.28 28.00
N LEU A 190 52.43 26.41 28.64
CA LEU A 190 52.79 26.72 30.03
C LEU A 190 51.83 27.58 30.87
N TYR A 191 51.65 27.22 32.15
CA TYR A 191 52.03 28.08 33.30
C TYR A 191 52.44 27.23 34.51
N GLN A 192 53.58 27.58 35.09
CA GLN A 192 54.21 26.91 36.22
C GLN A 192 53.76 27.55 37.54
N LYS A 193 53.22 26.77 38.48
CA LYS A 193 53.43 26.98 39.92
C LYS A 193 53.26 25.67 40.71
N HIS A 194 54.34 25.23 41.36
CA HIS A 194 54.43 24.14 42.36
C HIS A 194 54.50 22.66 41.94
N GLY A 195 55.17 22.33 40.82
CA GLY A 195 56.14 21.20 40.79
C GLY A 195 55.68 19.75 41.05
N ILE A 196 54.41 19.37 40.93
CA ILE A 196 53.97 17.95 40.94
C ILE A 196 52.88 17.76 39.87
N PRO A 197 53.04 16.87 38.86
CA PRO A 197 52.01 16.63 37.86
C PRO A 197 50.94 15.66 38.42
N VAL A 198 49.75 16.19 38.67
CA VAL A 198 48.52 15.40 38.83
C VAL A 198 47.67 15.70 37.60
N PHE A 199 47.54 14.72 36.70
CA PHE A 199 46.67 14.84 35.53
C PHE A 199 45.23 14.53 35.95
N SER A 200 44.43 15.57 36.19
CA SER A 200 42.96 15.42 36.18
C SER A 200 42.46 15.93 34.84
N SER A 201 42.03 15.04 33.97
CA SER A 201 41.39 15.40 32.73
C SER A 201 40.05 14.68 32.68
N LEU A 202 38.99 15.46 32.91
CA LEU A 202 37.63 15.13 32.53
C LEU A 202 37.65 14.86 31.02
N PHE A 203 37.50 13.60 30.63
CA PHE A 203 37.37 13.17 29.24
C PHE A 203 36.00 12.53 29.06
N GLN A 204 35.32 12.90 27.98
CA GLN A 204 33.98 12.44 27.64
C GLN A 204 34.07 11.81 26.26
N ALA A 205 34.07 10.48 26.17
CA ALA A 205 33.78 9.78 24.92
C ALA A 205 32.27 9.55 24.86
N PHE A 206 31.68 9.86 23.72
CA PHE A 206 30.27 9.59 23.46
C PHE A 206 30.19 8.42 22.48
N TYR A 207 29.20 7.57 22.72
CA TYR A 207 28.64 6.68 21.72
C TYR A 207 28.27 7.53 20.48
N ILE A 208 28.96 7.30 19.36
CA ILE A 208 28.53 7.90 18.10
C ILE A 208 27.29 7.14 17.66
N ASP A 209 26.22 7.88 17.39
CA ASP A 209 25.10 7.33 16.68
C ASP A 209 25.27 7.61 15.20
N GLU A 210 25.87 6.65 14.47
CA GLU A 210 26.06 6.78 13.03
C GLU A 210 24.72 6.94 12.30
N CYS A 211 23.62 6.46 12.91
CA CYS A 211 22.25 6.62 12.42
C CYS A 211 21.62 7.97 12.80
N ALA A 212 22.21 8.75 13.71
CA ALA A 212 21.69 10.08 14.06
C ALA A 212 21.94 11.14 12.97
N SER A 213 22.85 10.88 12.02
CA SER A 213 23.09 11.73 10.87
C SER A 213 23.22 10.92 9.59
N ASN A 214 22.60 11.40 8.51
CA ASN A 214 22.64 10.76 7.19
C ASN A 214 24.03 10.82 6.53
N THR A 215 25.00 11.53 7.12
CA THR A 215 26.38 11.64 6.62
C THR A 215 27.40 10.78 7.37
N THR A 216 26.98 10.11 8.45
CA THR A 216 27.85 9.30 9.31
C THR A 216 27.72 7.80 9.07
N HIS A 217 26.77 7.38 8.23
CA HIS A 217 26.59 6.02 7.76
C HIS A 217 26.61 5.93 6.23
N ASN A 218 26.72 4.71 5.70
CA ASN A 218 26.63 4.43 4.27
C ASN A 218 25.48 3.46 3.92
N CYS A 219 24.43 3.43 4.74
CA CYS A 219 23.20 2.73 4.41
C CYS A 219 22.56 3.29 3.13
N HIS A 220 21.93 2.41 2.35
CA HIS A 220 21.12 2.82 1.20
C HIS A 220 19.98 3.75 1.66
N PRO A 221 19.50 4.73 0.85
CA PRO A 221 18.32 5.54 1.18
C PRO A 221 17.07 4.71 1.54
N ASP A 222 16.94 3.53 0.92
CA ASP A 222 15.88 2.55 1.18
C ASP A 222 16.22 1.50 2.24
N ALA A 223 17.27 1.72 3.02
CA ALA A 223 17.58 0.94 4.22
C ALA A 223 17.21 1.70 5.49
N GLU A 224 16.93 0.94 6.54
CA GLU A 224 16.85 1.41 7.91
C GLU A 224 18.22 1.21 8.57
N CYS A 225 18.78 2.30 9.11
CA CYS A 225 20.01 2.27 9.88
C CYS A 225 19.66 1.92 11.34
N THR A 226 20.24 0.85 11.85
CA THR A 226 20.14 0.47 13.26
C THR A 226 21.52 0.48 13.87
N ASN A 227 21.71 1.39 14.82
CA ASN A 227 22.97 1.53 15.51
C ASN A 227 23.21 0.35 16.46
N THR A 228 24.45 -0.13 16.54
CA THR A 228 24.82 -1.30 17.35
C THR A 228 25.53 -0.89 18.63
N PRO A 229 25.27 -1.59 19.76
CA PRO A 229 25.89 -1.29 21.05
C PRO A 229 27.43 -1.44 21.08
N GLU A 230 28.01 -2.03 20.04
CA GLU A 230 29.44 -2.31 19.88
C GLU A 230 30.20 -1.13 19.25
N GLY A 231 29.53 -0.01 18.95
CA GLY A 231 30.12 1.17 18.32
C GLY A 231 30.23 1.06 16.80
N SER A 232 29.16 0.58 16.16
CA SER A 232 29.02 0.41 14.71
C SER A 232 27.54 0.53 14.33
N PHE A 233 27.19 0.39 13.06
CA PHE A 233 25.79 0.38 12.61
C PHE A 233 25.54 -0.76 11.63
N THR A 234 24.33 -1.30 11.65
CA THR A 234 23.84 -2.22 10.62
C THR A 234 22.77 -1.53 9.78
N CYS A 235 22.75 -1.86 8.49
CA CYS A 235 21.73 -1.39 7.58
C CYS A 235 20.83 -2.57 7.22
N THR A 236 19.51 -2.39 7.29
CA THR A 236 18.53 -3.40 6.88
C THR A 236 17.58 -2.80 5.87
N CYS A 237 17.42 -3.40 4.70
CA CYS A 237 16.51 -2.89 3.69
C CYS A 237 15.08 -2.76 4.24
N LYS A 238 14.42 -1.65 3.92
CA LYS A 238 13.02 -1.41 4.27
C LYS A 238 12.13 -2.48 3.62
N SER A 239 10.92 -2.68 4.14
CA SER A 239 9.98 -3.65 3.58
C SER A 239 9.74 -3.41 2.09
N GLY A 240 9.87 -4.46 1.28
CA GLY A 240 9.77 -4.40 -0.19
C GLY A 240 11.09 -4.08 -0.90
N TYR A 241 12.23 -4.15 -0.20
CA TYR A 241 13.58 -4.04 -0.76
C TYR A 241 14.42 -5.22 -0.30
N THR A 242 15.25 -5.76 -1.19
CA THR A 242 16.19 -6.86 -0.92
C THR A 242 17.63 -6.42 -1.16
N GLY A 243 18.55 -6.90 -0.33
CA GLY A 243 19.96 -6.53 -0.42
C GLY A 243 20.71 -6.63 0.91
N ASP A 244 21.90 -6.06 0.96
CA ASP A 244 22.80 -6.10 2.13
C ASP A 244 22.66 -4.87 3.05
N GLY A 245 21.68 -4.00 2.77
CA GLY A 245 21.41 -2.76 3.52
C GLY A 245 22.25 -1.55 3.07
N ARG A 246 23.36 -1.76 2.36
CA ARG A 246 24.15 -0.68 1.72
C ARG A 246 23.77 -0.52 0.25
N GLN A 247 23.36 -1.62 -0.36
CA GLN A 247 22.63 -1.67 -1.61
C GLN A 247 21.29 -2.33 -1.33
N CYS A 248 20.20 -1.57 -1.44
CA CYS A 248 18.85 -2.10 -1.36
C CYS A 248 18.20 -1.96 -2.72
N VAL A 249 17.90 -3.08 -3.33
CA VAL A 249 17.17 -3.14 -4.58
C VAL A 249 15.70 -3.22 -4.18
N GLY A 250 14.90 -2.24 -4.59
CA GLY A 250 13.44 -2.36 -4.47
C GLY A 250 13.03 -3.67 -5.14
N ASP A 251 12.15 -4.42 -4.51
CA ASP A 251 11.59 -5.64 -5.08
C ASP A 251 10.83 -5.21 -6.34
N PHE A 252 11.55 -5.12 -7.46
CA PHE A 252 11.02 -4.68 -8.72
C PHE A 252 9.84 -5.57 -9.05
N PHE A 253 8.64 -4.99 -9.05
CA PHE A 253 7.41 -5.74 -9.19
C PHE A 253 6.53 -5.11 -10.26
N VAL A 254 5.69 -5.96 -10.83
CA VAL A 254 4.59 -5.53 -11.68
C VAL A 254 3.29 -6.15 -11.20
N ALA A 255 2.20 -5.40 -11.34
CA ALA A 255 0.86 -5.86 -10.95
C ALA A 255 -0.18 -5.35 -11.95
N ILE A 256 -0.97 -6.26 -12.52
CA ILE A 256 -2.09 -5.88 -13.40
C ILE A 256 -3.28 -5.44 -12.53
N ARG A 257 -3.84 -4.27 -12.80
CA ARG A 257 -4.94 -3.69 -12.01
C ARG A 257 -6.26 -4.39 -12.31
N ASN A 258 -7.03 -4.66 -11.25
CA ASN A 258 -8.42 -5.16 -11.33
C ASN A 258 -8.61 -6.42 -12.21
N ILE A 259 -7.57 -7.25 -12.35
CA ILE A 259 -7.65 -8.53 -13.05
C ILE A 259 -7.73 -9.68 -12.04
N SER A 260 -8.55 -10.68 -12.34
CA SER A 260 -8.69 -11.86 -11.50
C SER A 260 -7.52 -12.82 -11.69
N ARG A 261 -7.08 -13.45 -10.60
CA ARG A 261 -6.10 -14.56 -10.62
C ARG A 261 -6.76 -15.92 -10.75
N ASP A 262 -8.07 -15.99 -10.56
CA ASP A 262 -8.83 -17.22 -10.63
C ASP A 262 -9.47 -17.33 -12.01
N LYS A 263 -9.07 -18.36 -12.77
CA LYS A 263 -9.61 -18.69 -14.08
C LYS A 263 -11.13 -18.86 -14.06
N TYR A 264 -11.70 -19.45 -13.01
CA TYR A 264 -13.14 -19.72 -12.90
C TYR A 264 -13.95 -18.47 -12.51
N ARG A 265 -13.25 -17.40 -12.13
CA ARG A 265 -13.81 -16.09 -11.82
C ARG A 265 -13.07 -15.01 -12.60
N ALA A 266 -12.85 -15.26 -13.88
CA ALA A 266 -12.14 -14.36 -14.78
C ALA A 266 -12.81 -12.99 -14.89
N THR A 267 -12.02 -11.95 -15.19
CA THR A 267 -12.52 -10.59 -15.34
C THR A 267 -13.26 -10.44 -16.66
N LEU A 268 -14.53 -10.02 -16.61
CA LEU A 268 -15.40 -9.95 -17.78
C LEU A 268 -15.01 -8.78 -18.69
N VAL A 269 -14.74 -9.08 -19.97
CA VAL A 269 -14.47 -8.10 -21.02
C VAL A 269 -15.55 -8.23 -22.10
N LYS A 270 -16.29 -7.15 -22.34
CA LYS A 270 -17.33 -7.15 -23.39
C LYS A 270 -16.68 -6.96 -24.75
N ARG A 271 -16.79 -7.95 -25.63
CA ARG A 271 -16.22 -7.90 -26.99
C ARG A 271 -16.71 -6.70 -27.83
N SER A 272 -17.94 -6.24 -27.57
CA SER A 272 -18.56 -5.10 -28.25
C SER A 272 -18.08 -3.72 -27.77
N ALA A 273 -17.35 -3.65 -26.67
CA ALA A 273 -16.89 -2.41 -26.07
C ALA A 273 -15.36 -2.31 -26.10
N LYS A 274 -14.84 -1.08 -26.07
CA LYS A 274 -13.41 -0.85 -25.83
C LYS A 274 -13.17 -1.01 -24.34
N SER A 275 -12.10 -1.69 -23.95
CA SER A 275 -11.66 -1.80 -22.56
C SER A 275 -10.16 -1.57 -22.47
N VAL A 276 -9.68 -1.19 -21.29
CA VAL A 276 -8.26 -0.94 -21.03
C VAL A 276 -7.82 -1.80 -19.84
N GLN A 277 -6.66 -2.41 -19.96
CA GLN A 277 -5.94 -3.06 -18.87
C GLN A 277 -4.72 -2.21 -18.53
N GLU A 278 -4.47 -2.02 -17.24
CA GLU A 278 -3.37 -1.21 -16.74
C GLU A 278 -2.46 -2.08 -15.89
N ALA A 279 -1.15 -1.92 -16.05
CA ALA A 279 -0.14 -2.51 -15.19
C ALA A 279 0.50 -1.41 -14.33
N ILE A 280 0.68 -1.72 -13.05
CA ILE A 280 1.47 -0.94 -12.11
C ILE A 280 2.88 -1.51 -12.14
N ILE A 281 3.88 -0.65 -12.30
CA ILE A 281 5.29 -0.98 -12.18
C ILE A 281 5.80 -0.24 -10.94
N GLY A 282 6.44 -0.96 -10.03
CA GLY A 282 6.93 -0.40 -8.76
C GLY A 282 8.26 -1.01 -8.35
N GLY A 283 8.92 -0.38 -7.36
CA GLY A 283 10.21 -0.84 -6.85
C GLY A 283 11.40 -0.54 -7.78
N LEU A 284 11.24 0.37 -8.75
CA LEU A 284 12.38 0.94 -9.48
C LEU A 284 13.10 1.93 -8.55
N PRO A 285 14.42 1.79 -8.31
CA PRO A 285 15.16 2.73 -7.48
C PRO A 285 15.14 4.15 -8.07
N ASP A 286 14.83 5.16 -7.26
CA ASP A 286 14.65 6.55 -7.72
C ASP A 286 15.96 7.19 -8.26
N ASP A 287 17.12 6.69 -7.83
CA ASP A 287 18.45 7.24 -8.15
C ASP A 287 19.21 6.46 -9.25
N VAL A 288 18.58 5.49 -9.92
CA VAL A 288 19.25 4.65 -10.92
C VAL A 288 18.86 5.03 -12.35
N SER A 289 19.86 5.21 -13.21
CA SER A 289 19.66 5.48 -14.64
C SER A 289 19.04 4.28 -15.37
N VAL A 290 17.87 4.48 -15.97
CA VAL A 290 17.24 3.52 -16.89
C VAL A 290 17.86 3.68 -18.27
N LEU A 291 18.53 2.64 -18.76
CA LEU A 291 19.18 2.59 -20.07
C LEU A 291 18.21 2.12 -21.15
N GLU A 292 17.43 1.09 -20.85
CA GLU A 292 16.43 0.51 -21.76
C GLU A 292 15.26 -0.05 -20.96
N SER A 293 14.05 -0.01 -21.54
CA SER A 293 12.85 -0.61 -20.96
C SER A 293 12.07 -1.38 -22.02
N MET A 294 11.66 -2.60 -21.68
CA MET A 294 10.81 -3.45 -22.50
C MET A 294 9.57 -3.83 -21.70
N LEU A 295 8.40 -3.43 -22.20
CA LEU A 295 7.09 -3.72 -21.61
C LEU A 295 6.28 -4.50 -22.64
N GLU A 296 5.77 -5.67 -22.29
CA GLU A 296 5.03 -6.53 -23.22
C GLU A 296 3.74 -7.03 -22.60
N TRP A 297 2.64 -6.89 -23.35
CA TRP A 297 1.37 -7.53 -23.06
C TRP A 297 1.18 -8.72 -23.98
N ARG A 298 0.87 -9.88 -23.39
CA ARG A 298 0.62 -11.12 -24.12
C ARG A 298 -0.67 -11.77 -23.66
N ILE A 299 -1.30 -12.53 -24.55
CA ILE A 299 -2.46 -13.35 -24.23
C ILE A 299 -2.26 -14.79 -24.65
N VAL A 300 -2.79 -15.71 -23.85
CA VAL A 300 -2.83 -17.14 -24.15
C VAL A 300 -4.29 -17.58 -24.06
N SER A 301 -4.83 -18.16 -25.13
CA SER A 301 -6.17 -18.74 -25.11
C SER A 301 -6.19 -20.05 -24.33
N GLU A 302 -7.36 -20.42 -23.79
CA GLU A 302 -7.51 -21.69 -23.09
C GLU A 302 -7.11 -22.92 -23.93
N MET A 303 -7.36 -22.90 -25.24
CA MET A 303 -6.95 -23.98 -26.15
C MET A 303 -5.42 -24.12 -26.23
N GLU A 304 -4.70 -22.99 -26.28
CA GLU A 304 -3.25 -22.97 -26.31
C GLU A 304 -2.66 -23.45 -24.98
N LEU A 305 -3.22 -22.99 -23.86
CA LEU A 305 -2.88 -23.44 -22.49
C LEU A 305 -3.03 -24.96 -22.29
N ALA A 306 -4.00 -25.58 -22.95
CA ALA A 306 -4.22 -27.02 -22.87
C ALA A 306 -3.23 -27.85 -23.72
N SER A 307 -2.52 -27.21 -24.65
CA SER A 307 -1.71 -27.88 -25.68
C SER A 307 -0.19 -27.89 -25.42
N SER A 308 0.31 -27.17 -24.40
CA SER A 308 1.75 -27.03 -24.12
C SER A 308 2.02 -26.60 -22.66
N GLU A 309 3.14 -27.06 -22.08
CA GLU A 309 3.65 -26.62 -20.77
C GLU A 309 4.32 -25.23 -20.81
N SER A 310 4.62 -24.66 -21.98
CA SER A 310 5.12 -23.29 -22.12
C SER A 310 4.68 -22.64 -23.43
N VAL A 311 3.62 -21.85 -23.38
CA VAL A 311 3.21 -20.99 -24.49
C VAL A 311 3.56 -19.55 -24.13
N GLU A 312 4.47 -18.95 -24.88
CA GLU A 312 4.90 -17.55 -24.70
C GLU A 312 3.73 -16.55 -24.86
N GLY A 313 2.68 -16.95 -25.57
CA GLY A 313 1.47 -16.17 -25.83
C GLY A 313 1.61 -15.20 -26.99
N ALA A 314 0.48 -14.79 -27.56
CA ALA A 314 0.42 -13.82 -28.64
C ALA A 314 0.67 -12.40 -28.11
N LEU A 315 1.62 -11.68 -28.70
CA LEU A 315 1.90 -10.28 -28.38
C LEU A 315 0.74 -9.39 -28.83
N VAL A 316 0.17 -8.62 -27.89
CA VAL A 316 -1.00 -7.75 -28.13
C VAL A 316 -0.73 -6.27 -27.92
N SER A 317 0.32 -5.92 -27.18
CA SER A 317 0.81 -4.55 -27.01
C SER A 317 2.25 -4.57 -26.51
N GLN A 318 3.04 -3.56 -26.87
CA GLN A 318 4.44 -3.41 -26.45
C GLN A 318 4.78 -1.94 -26.19
N GLY A 319 5.73 -1.70 -25.29
CA GLY A 319 6.28 -0.37 -24.97
C GLY A 319 5.39 0.50 -24.08
N THR A 320 4.33 -0.07 -23.50
CA THR A 320 3.37 0.67 -22.67
C THR A 320 2.86 -0.20 -21.51
N ALA A 321 2.66 0.44 -20.35
CA ALA A 321 2.01 -0.17 -19.18
C ALA A 321 0.48 -0.21 -19.30
N GLU A 322 -0.09 0.26 -20.42
CA GLU A 322 -1.51 0.20 -20.71
C GLU A 322 -1.78 -0.60 -21.99
N TRP A 323 -2.74 -1.51 -21.93
CA TRP A 323 -3.22 -2.24 -23.10
C TRP A 323 -4.69 -1.94 -23.38
N SER A 324 -4.94 -1.33 -24.54
CA SER A 324 -6.28 -1.05 -25.04
C SER A 324 -6.82 -2.20 -25.90
N ILE A 325 -7.80 -2.92 -25.36
CA ILE A 325 -8.55 -3.95 -26.09
C ILE A 325 -9.63 -3.25 -26.93
N ASN A 326 -9.45 -3.30 -28.25
CA ASN A 326 -10.40 -2.70 -29.19
C ASN A 326 -11.64 -3.58 -29.36
N ARG A 327 -12.74 -2.97 -29.82
CA ARG A 327 -13.97 -3.70 -30.11
C ARG A 327 -13.66 -4.82 -31.12
N ARG A 328 -14.13 -6.03 -30.83
CA ARG A 328 -14.07 -7.20 -31.72
C ARG A 328 -12.66 -7.71 -32.06
N SER A 329 -11.61 -7.20 -31.41
CA SER A 329 -10.23 -7.59 -31.71
C SER A 329 -9.86 -8.98 -31.19
N ILE A 330 -10.53 -9.44 -30.13
CA ILE A 330 -10.29 -10.76 -29.51
C ILE A 330 -11.56 -11.62 -29.67
N PRO A 331 -11.44 -12.90 -30.06
CA PRO A 331 -12.57 -13.84 -30.04
C PRO A 331 -13.15 -14.05 -28.63
N ALA A 332 -14.36 -14.59 -28.57
CA ALA A 332 -14.97 -14.91 -27.29
C ALA A 332 -14.32 -16.17 -26.67
N GLY A 333 -14.07 -16.14 -25.36
CA GLY A 333 -13.40 -17.22 -24.64
C GLY A 333 -12.62 -16.72 -23.42
N ILE A 334 -12.01 -17.65 -22.70
CA ILE A 334 -11.15 -17.36 -21.55
C ILE A 334 -9.70 -17.24 -22.02
N TYR A 335 -9.03 -16.18 -21.58
CA TYR A 335 -7.64 -15.89 -21.89
C TYR A 335 -6.85 -15.61 -20.61
N GLN A 336 -5.64 -16.14 -20.53
CA GLN A 336 -4.63 -15.65 -19.59
C GLN A 336 -3.95 -14.43 -20.21
N VAL A 337 -3.96 -13.32 -19.49
CA VAL A 337 -3.24 -12.09 -19.83
C VAL A 337 -1.95 -12.08 -19.03
N ILE A 338 -0.83 -11.84 -19.70
CA ILE A 338 0.49 -11.79 -19.10
C ILE A 338 1.08 -10.42 -19.43
N PHE A 339 1.62 -9.74 -18.42
CA PHE A 339 2.37 -8.51 -18.58
C PHE A 339 3.81 -8.76 -18.14
N ASN A 340 4.77 -8.60 -19.04
CA ASN A 340 6.19 -8.73 -18.78
C ASN A 340 6.84 -7.34 -18.79
N ALA A 341 7.66 -7.04 -17.79
CA ALA A 341 8.47 -5.84 -17.74
C ALA A 341 9.94 -6.20 -17.53
N SER A 342 10.82 -5.58 -18.32
CA SER A 342 12.26 -5.72 -18.23
C SER A 342 12.91 -4.34 -18.33
N PHE A 343 13.72 -3.97 -17.34
CA PHE A 343 14.45 -2.70 -17.31
C PHE A 343 15.95 -2.98 -17.22
N MET A 344 16.73 -2.37 -18.11
CA MET A 344 18.18 -2.30 -17.97
C MET A 344 18.53 -1.01 -17.23
N VAL A 345 19.19 -1.13 -16.10
CA VAL A 345 19.44 -0.05 -15.15
C VAL A 345 20.91 -0.04 -14.71
N GLY A 346 21.41 1.12 -14.29
CA GLY A 346 22.78 1.29 -13.78
C GLY A 346 23.76 1.85 -14.81
N ASP A 347 25.04 1.52 -14.63
CA ASP A 347 26.14 2.01 -15.45
C ASP A 347 26.09 1.39 -16.87
N PRO A 348 26.23 2.18 -17.96
CA PRO A 348 26.34 1.64 -19.32
C PRO A 348 27.44 0.59 -19.51
N GLU A 349 28.53 0.64 -18.74
CA GLU A 349 29.60 -0.37 -18.79
C GLU A 349 29.23 -1.67 -18.07
N PHE A 350 28.34 -1.60 -17.07
CA PHE A 350 27.91 -2.74 -16.26
C PHE A 350 26.39 -2.70 -15.99
N PRO A 351 25.55 -2.88 -17.03
CA PRO A 351 24.11 -2.76 -16.89
C PRO A 351 23.54 -3.95 -16.11
N GLN A 352 22.62 -3.67 -15.19
CA GLN A 352 21.82 -4.67 -14.49
C GLN A 352 20.46 -4.79 -15.17
N THR A 353 19.99 -6.02 -15.41
CA THR A 353 18.63 -6.24 -15.95
C THR A 353 17.68 -6.67 -14.83
N LEU A 354 16.65 -5.88 -14.58
CA LEU A 354 15.53 -6.20 -13.70
C LEU A 354 14.39 -6.76 -14.53
N LYS A 355 13.82 -7.92 -14.14
CA LYS A 355 12.67 -8.54 -14.80
C LYS A 355 11.60 -8.88 -13.79
N ALA A 356 10.36 -8.58 -14.15
CA ALA A 356 9.19 -8.95 -13.38
C ALA A 356 8.05 -9.21 -14.36
N PHE A 357 7.14 -10.08 -13.97
CA PHE A 357 5.93 -10.34 -14.74
C PHE A 357 4.75 -10.49 -13.82
N ASP A 358 3.58 -10.26 -14.39
CA ASP A 358 2.33 -10.52 -13.73
C ASP A 358 1.30 -11.11 -14.69
N TYR A 359 0.29 -11.79 -14.15
CA TYR A 359 -0.73 -12.41 -14.98
C TYR A 359 -2.12 -12.39 -14.33
N GLY A 360 -3.15 -12.48 -15.16
CA GLY A 360 -4.52 -12.70 -14.70
C GLY A 360 -5.38 -13.30 -15.80
N PHE A 361 -6.65 -13.53 -15.52
CA PHE A 361 -7.59 -14.12 -16.45
C PHE A 361 -8.69 -13.13 -16.83
N ILE A 362 -8.94 -13.04 -18.12
CA ILE A 362 -10.12 -12.36 -18.68
C ILE A 362 -11.03 -13.36 -19.37
N GLU A 363 -12.32 -13.12 -19.29
CA GLU A 363 -13.32 -13.80 -20.12
C GLU A 363 -13.91 -12.79 -21.10
N VAL A 364 -13.61 -12.99 -22.38
CA VAL A 364 -14.17 -12.18 -23.45
C VAL A 364 -15.57 -12.70 -23.74
N ILE A 365 -16.57 -12.00 -23.22
CA ILE A 365 -17.97 -12.37 -23.37
C ILE A 365 -18.58 -11.77 -24.64
N ARG A 366 -19.41 -12.58 -25.29
CA ARG A 366 -20.26 -12.12 -26.41
C ARG A 366 -21.27 -11.11 -25.90
N ALA A 367 -21.51 -10.07 -26.68
CA ALA A 367 -22.53 -9.08 -26.34
C ALA A 367 -23.94 -9.67 -26.51
N PRO A 368 -25.00 -9.17 -25.85
CA PRO A 368 -26.37 -9.58 -26.20
C PRO A 368 -26.69 -9.18 -27.65
N VAL A 369 -27.51 -9.98 -28.33
CA VAL A 369 -28.10 -9.56 -29.61
C VAL A 369 -29.08 -8.40 -29.37
N ARG A 370 -29.31 -7.56 -30.38
CA ARG A 370 -30.34 -6.53 -30.32
C ARG A 370 -31.46 -6.86 -31.28
N ALA A 371 -32.65 -7.08 -30.73
CA ALA A 371 -33.90 -7.12 -31.48
C ALA A 371 -34.48 -5.71 -31.59
N ILE A 372 -34.91 -5.34 -32.78
CA ILE A 372 -35.54 -4.05 -33.09
C ILE A 372 -36.63 -4.32 -34.12
N ILE A 373 -37.83 -3.83 -33.87
CA ILE A 373 -38.91 -3.77 -34.86
C ILE A 373 -38.91 -2.34 -35.42
N ASP A 374 -38.80 -2.20 -36.74
CA ASP A 374 -38.92 -0.90 -37.42
C ASP A 374 -40.37 -0.41 -37.34
N GLY A 375 -40.56 0.79 -36.81
CA GLY A 375 -41.87 1.38 -36.57
C GLY A 375 -42.05 1.95 -35.18
N GLY A 376 -43.28 2.38 -34.89
CA GLY A 376 -43.64 2.95 -33.59
C GLY A 376 -43.84 1.87 -32.51
N SER A 377 -43.56 2.22 -31.26
CA SER A 377 -43.82 1.32 -30.12
C SER A 377 -45.32 1.07 -29.88
N SER A 378 -46.19 1.95 -30.38
CA SER A 378 -47.65 1.81 -30.35
C SER A 378 -48.25 2.38 -31.63
N VAL A 379 -49.04 1.58 -32.36
CA VAL A 379 -49.62 1.95 -33.66
C VAL A 379 -51.09 1.52 -33.77
N HIS A 380 -51.83 2.10 -34.70
CA HIS A 380 -53.19 1.66 -35.03
C HIS A 380 -53.20 1.13 -36.45
N TRP A 381 -53.84 -0.03 -36.65
CA TRP A 381 -53.98 -0.65 -37.96
C TRP A 381 -55.44 -0.75 -38.38
N GLY A 382 -55.71 -0.49 -39.66
CA GLY A 382 -57.03 -0.71 -40.24
C GLY A 382 -57.21 -2.19 -40.63
N PRO A 383 -58.44 -2.73 -40.62
CA PRO A 383 -58.69 -4.15 -40.88
C PRO A 383 -58.54 -4.55 -42.35
N LYS A 384 -58.44 -3.58 -43.29
CA LYS A 384 -58.40 -3.85 -44.73
C LYS A 384 -56.99 -3.96 -45.31
N GLU A 385 -56.01 -3.30 -44.71
CA GLU A 385 -54.65 -3.24 -45.24
C GLU A 385 -53.78 -4.32 -44.61
N ILE A 386 -53.03 -5.05 -45.43
CA ILE A 386 -52.00 -5.98 -44.96
C ILE A 386 -50.80 -5.16 -44.49
N VAL A 387 -50.28 -5.50 -43.32
CA VAL A 387 -49.16 -4.78 -42.70
C VAL A 387 -47.91 -5.66 -42.68
N THR A 388 -46.77 -5.08 -43.00
CA THR A 388 -45.46 -5.75 -42.87
C THR A 388 -44.72 -5.15 -41.70
N ALA A 389 -44.35 -6.00 -40.73
CA ALA A 389 -43.45 -5.65 -39.64
C ALA A 389 -42.03 -6.06 -40.02
N ASP A 390 -41.08 -5.12 -39.94
CA ASP A 390 -39.69 -5.34 -40.37
C ASP A 390 -38.74 -5.39 -39.16
N GLY A 391 -37.98 -6.47 -39.05
CA GLY A 391 -36.94 -6.68 -38.04
C GLY A 391 -35.52 -6.39 -38.52
N SER A 392 -35.35 -5.87 -39.75
CA SER A 392 -34.05 -5.67 -40.42
C SER A 392 -33.06 -4.77 -39.66
N LEU A 393 -33.55 -3.91 -38.77
CA LEU A 393 -32.74 -3.08 -37.88
C LEU A 393 -32.11 -3.87 -36.73
N SER A 394 -32.51 -5.13 -36.50
CA SER A 394 -31.91 -6.02 -35.50
C SER A 394 -30.49 -6.43 -35.91
N TYR A 395 -29.60 -6.59 -34.93
CA TYR A 395 -28.20 -6.91 -35.20
C TYR A 395 -27.49 -7.59 -34.04
N ASP A 396 -26.43 -8.33 -34.36
CA ASP A 396 -25.45 -8.78 -33.38
C ASP A 396 -24.48 -7.65 -33.07
N VAL A 397 -24.37 -7.20 -31.82
CA VAL A 397 -23.49 -6.08 -31.44
C VAL A 397 -22.01 -6.41 -31.72
N ASP A 398 -21.66 -7.70 -31.73
CA ASP A 398 -20.33 -8.20 -32.05
C ASP A 398 -19.97 -8.16 -33.55
N ILE A 399 -20.95 -7.91 -34.43
CA ILE A 399 -20.78 -7.74 -35.90
C ILE A 399 -21.22 -6.34 -36.36
N GLY A 400 -22.25 -5.76 -35.76
CA GLY A 400 -22.79 -4.45 -36.07
C GLY A 400 -24.03 -4.51 -36.98
N PRO A 401 -24.67 -3.36 -37.22
CA PRO A 401 -25.87 -3.28 -38.05
C PRO A 401 -25.58 -3.61 -39.52
N GLY A 402 -26.61 -4.08 -40.23
CA GLY A 402 -26.57 -4.36 -41.68
C GLY A 402 -26.03 -5.74 -42.08
N ASN A 403 -25.58 -6.55 -41.13
CA ASN A 403 -25.19 -7.94 -41.38
C ASN A 403 -25.97 -8.88 -40.45
N HIS A 404 -26.78 -9.76 -41.05
CA HIS A 404 -27.64 -10.71 -40.34
C HIS A 404 -27.10 -12.15 -40.32
N SER A 405 -25.84 -12.38 -40.69
CA SER A 405 -25.26 -13.73 -40.69
C SER A 405 -25.36 -14.40 -39.31
N GLY A 406 -26.02 -15.55 -39.30
CA GLY A 406 -26.26 -16.35 -38.10
C GLY A 406 -27.34 -15.82 -37.16
N LEU A 407 -28.09 -14.76 -37.54
CA LEU A 407 -29.28 -14.33 -36.81
C LEU A 407 -30.49 -15.10 -37.30
N ASN A 408 -31.27 -15.66 -36.38
CA ASN A 408 -32.59 -16.23 -36.64
C ASN A 408 -33.66 -15.32 -36.04
N PHE A 409 -34.79 -15.19 -36.73
CA PHE A 409 -35.87 -14.29 -36.38
C PHE A 409 -37.13 -15.11 -36.17
N THR A 410 -37.87 -14.86 -35.09
CA THR A 410 -39.19 -15.45 -34.87
C THR A 410 -40.17 -14.40 -34.41
N TRP A 411 -41.40 -14.48 -34.92
CA TRP A 411 -42.48 -13.56 -34.58
C TRP A 411 -43.56 -14.27 -33.76
N SER A 412 -44.17 -13.54 -32.83
CA SER A 412 -45.29 -14.00 -32.02
C SER A 412 -46.19 -12.82 -31.67
N CYS A 413 -47.45 -13.08 -31.38
CA CYS A 413 -48.38 -12.06 -30.87
C CYS A 413 -48.92 -12.45 -29.50
N LEU A 414 -49.18 -11.43 -28.69
CA LEU A 414 -49.94 -11.54 -27.46
C LEU A 414 -51.26 -10.78 -27.60
N ASP A 415 -52.33 -11.32 -27.06
CA ASP A 415 -53.58 -10.57 -26.89
C ASP A 415 -53.60 -9.78 -25.56
N SER A 416 -54.71 -9.08 -25.32
CA SER A 416 -54.94 -8.33 -24.07
C SER A 416 -54.94 -9.20 -22.79
N ASN A 417 -55.11 -10.51 -22.93
CA ASN A 417 -55.09 -11.48 -21.84
C ASN A 417 -53.71 -12.15 -21.68
N ALA A 418 -52.68 -11.65 -22.39
CA ALA A 418 -51.34 -12.23 -22.46
C ALA A 418 -51.30 -13.68 -23.00
N SER A 419 -52.30 -14.10 -23.77
CA SER A 419 -52.26 -15.36 -24.48
C SER A 419 -51.28 -15.25 -25.65
N MET A 420 -50.34 -16.18 -25.73
CA MET A 420 -49.28 -16.17 -26.74
C MET A 420 -49.68 -17.00 -27.95
N SER A 421 -49.53 -16.43 -29.15
CA SER A 421 -49.73 -17.15 -30.40
C SER A 421 -48.52 -16.96 -31.34
N SER A 422 -47.98 -18.07 -31.84
CA SER A 422 -46.86 -18.09 -32.80
C SER A 422 -47.28 -17.74 -34.24
N ASP A 423 -48.57 -17.83 -34.55
CA ASP A 423 -49.18 -17.52 -35.84
C ASP A 423 -50.05 -16.25 -35.81
N CYS A 424 -49.99 -15.52 -34.70
CA CYS A 424 -50.79 -14.33 -34.41
C CYS A 424 -52.30 -14.55 -34.60
N PHE A 425 -52.82 -15.61 -33.99
CA PHE A 425 -54.22 -16.02 -34.04
C PHE A 425 -54.69 -16.23 -35.50
N GLY A 426 -53.83 -16.82 -36.32
CA GLY A 426 -54.04 -17.06 -37.76
C GLY A 426 -53.82 -15.85 -38.66
N SER A 427 -53.39 -14.70 -38.12
CA SER A 427 -53.20 -13.45 -38.88
C SER A 427 -51.89 -13.41 -39.68
N PHE A 428 -50.88 -14.22 -39.34
CA PHE A 428 -49.63 -14.27 -40.09
C PHE A 428 -49.82 -14.89 -41.49
N VAL A 429 -49.56 -14.08 -42.52
CA VAL A 429 -49.68 -14.46 -43.93
C VAL A 429 -48.37 -15.04 -44.46
N ALA A 430 -47.24 -14.47 -44.05
CA ALA A 430 -45.89 -14.90 -44.46
C ALA A 430 -44.84 -14.41 -43.45
N GLY A 431 -43.70 -15.10 -43.39
CA GLY A 431 -42.51 -14.56 -42.70
C GLY A 431 -42.43 -14.75 -41.19
N GLY A 432 -43.18 -15.70 -40.62
CA GLY A 432 -43.14 -15.99 -39.17
C GLY A 432 -41.74 -16.33 -38.61
N ASN A 433 -40.84 -16.85 -39.46
CA ASN A 433 -39.43 -17.12 -39.15
C ASN A 433 -38.45 -16.36 -40.06
N SER A 434 -38.81 -15.14 -40.48
CA SER A 434 -38.01 -14.31 -41.38
C SER A 434 -37.69 -12.95 -40.75
N ILE A 435 -36.78 -12.20 -41.38
CA ILE A 435 -36.39 -10.84 -40.97
C ILE A 435 -37.62 -9.93 -40.86
N SER A 436 -38.60 -10.11 -41.77
CA SER A 436 -39.88 -9.42 -41.73
C SER A 436 -41.04 -10.42 -41.75
N THR A 437 -42.16 -10.02 -41.13
CA THR A 437 -43.41 -10.78 -41.12
C THR A 437 -44.55 -9.95 -41.70
N THR A 438 -45.52 -10.61 -42.30
CA THR A 438 -46.69 -10.00 -42.92
C THR A 438 -47.94 -10.45 -42.19
N ILE A 439 -48.75 -9.48 -41.76
CA ILE A 439 -49.89 -9.63 -40.86
C ILE A 439 -51.14 -9.16 -41.60
N ASN A 440 -52.22 -9.94 -41.54
CA ASN A 440 -53.53 -9.55 -42.02
C ASN A 440 -54.42 -9.12 -40.85
N PRO A 441 -54.54 -7.81 -40.55
CA PRO A 441 -55.28 -7.32 -39.40
C PRO A 441 -56.78 -7.62 -39.48
N GLY A 442 -57.32 -7.89 -40.67
CA GLY A 442 -58.73 -8.25 -40.87
C GLY A 442 -59.13 -9.60 -40.26
N LEU A 443 -58.16 -10.43 -39.85
CA LEU A 443 -58.39 -11.69 -39.13
C LEU A 443 -58.39 -11.50 -37.60
N LEU A 444 -58.10 -10.30 -37.12
CA LEU A 444 -58.06 -9.95 -35.71
C LEU A 444 -59.30 -9.15 -35.31
N GLU A 445 -59.62 -9.12 -34.02
CA GLU A 445 -60.83 -8.46 -33.54
C GLU A 445 -60.67 -6.93 -33.51
N VAL A 446 -61.63 -6.24 -34.12
CA VAL A 446 -61.68 -4.77 -34.13
C VAL A 446 -61.94 -4.23 -32.72
N GLY A 447 -61.21 -3.19 -32.33
CA GLY A 447 -61.23 -2.56 -31.01
C GLY A 447 -60.35 -3.28 -29.97
N LYS A 448 -59.60 -4.32 -30.36
CA LYS A 448 -58.64 -4.99 -29.48
C LYS A 448 -57.21 -4.54 -29.72
N THR A 449 -56.43 -4.53 -28.63
CA THR A 449 -54.99 -4.30 -28.63
C THR A 449 -54.25 -5.62 -28.55
N TYR A 450 -53.18 -5.73 -29.35
CA TYR A 450 -52.28 -6.86 -29.40
C TYR A 450 -50.83 -6.37 -29.23
N VAL A 451 -49.94 -7.25 -28.80
CA VAL A 451 -48.50 -6.98 -28.73
C VAL A 451 -47.79 -7.91 -29.71
N LEU A 452 -47.20 -7.34 -30.74
CA LEU A 452 -46.31 -8.07 -31.65
C LEU A 452 -44.92 -8.15 -31.01
N ARG A 453 -44.37 -9.35 -30.93
CA ARG A 453 -43.06 -9.63 -30.36
C ARG A 453 -42.17 -10.31 -31.37
N LEU A 454 -41.07 -9.65 -31.70
CA LEU A 454 -39.95 -10.21 -32.45
C LEU A 454 -38.93 -10.78 -31.46
N THR A 455 -38.51 -12.02 -31.65
CA THR A 455 -37.39 -12.61 -30.92
C THR A 455 -36.27 -12.94 -31.91
N VAL A 456 -35.08 -12.43 -31.63
CA VAL A 456 -33.88 -12.65 -32.44
C VAL A 456 -32.94 -13.55 -31.67
N PHE A 457 -32.46 -14.61 -32.32
CA PHE A 457 -31.57 -15.61 -31.75
C PHE A 457 -30.23 -15.63 -32.47
N LYS A 458 -29.17 -15.90 -31.72
CA LYS A 458 -27.87 -16.26 -32.27
C LYS A 458 -27.07 -17.09 -31.27
N ASP A 459 -26.72 -18.30 -31.67
CA ASP A 459 -26.17 -19.29 -30.76
C ASP A 459 -27.14 -19.46 -29.57
N GLU A 460 -26.64 -19.39 -28.33
CA GLU A 460 -27.42 -19.41 -27.09
C GLU A 460 -28.02 -18.04 -26.70
N ARG A 461 -27.69 -16.95 -27.42
CA ARG A 461 -28.16 -15.61 -27.08
C ARG A 461 -29.49 -15.32 -27.76
N ASN A 462 -30.37 -14.64 -27.04
CA ASN A 462 -31.58 -14.09 -27.62
C ASN A 462 -31.86 -12.67 -27.11
N ALA A 463 -32.70 -11.95 -27.84
CA ALA A 463 -33.32 -10.72 -27.38
C ALA A 463 -34.69 -10.58 -28.02
N SER A 464 -35.60 -9.90 -27.33
CA SER A 464 -36.92 -9.60 -27.85
C SER A 464 -37.16 -8.10 -27.99
N ALA A 465 -37.96 -7.74 -28.99
CA ALA A 465 -38.52 -6.42 -29.17
C ALA A 465 -40.03 -6.53 -29.29
N GLU A 466 -40.74 -5.56 -28.73
CA GLU A 466 -42.20 -5.56 -28.66
C GLU A 466 -42.76 -4.25 -29.21
N MET A 467 -43.86 -4.35 -29.95
CA MET A 467 -44.68 -3.21 -30.34
C MET A 467 -46.15 -3.52 -30.06
N SER A 468 -46.88 -2.54 -29.55
CA SER A 468 -48.33 -2.66 -29.35
C SER A 468 -49.08 -2.15 -30.57
N PHE A 469 -50.14 -2.84 -30.98
CA PHE A 469 -51.00 -2.36 -32.06
C PHE A 469 -52.47 -2.58 -31.74
N GLU A 470 -53.32 -1.62 -32.12
CA GLU A 470 -54.78 -1.71 -31.99
C GLU A 470 -55.43 -1.81 -33.36
N ILE A 471 -56.40 -2.72 -33.51
CA ILE A 471 -57.21 -2.82 -34.72
C ILE A 471 -58.34 -1.79 -34.63
N ALA A 472 -58.18 -0.64 -35.25
CA ALA A 472 -59.16 0.43 -35.14
C ALA A 472 -60.17 0.43 -36.31
N VAL A 473 -61.34 1.03 -36.05
CA VAL A 473 -62.44 1.08 -37.02
C VAL A 473 -62.15 2.12 -38.09
N GLY A 474 -62.26 1.73 -39.37
CA GLY A 474 -62.15 2.64 -40.51
C GLY A 474 -60.86 2.50 -41.30
N GLU A 475 -60.60 3.47 -42.18
CA GLU A 475 -59.36 3.54 -42.97
C GLU A 475 -58.34 4.39 -42.21
N ILE A 476 -57.23 3.77 -41.81
CA ILE A 476 -56.21 4.37 -40.95
C ILE A 476 -54.93 4.56 -41.76
N PRO A 477 -54.36 5.78 -41.79
CA PRO A 477 -53.07 6.00 -42.44
C PRO A 477 -51.99 5.18 -41.75
N GLN A 478 -51.25 4.38 -42.51
CA GLN A 478 -50.06 3.69 -42.02
C GLN A 478 -48.94 4.72 -41.86
N VAL A 479 -48.55 4.98 -40.61
CA VAL A 479 -47.47 5.93 -40.29
C VAL A 479 -46.32 5.17 -39.63
N THR A 480 -45.13 5.28 -40.21
CA THR A 480 -43.89 4.72 -39.63
C THR A 480 -43.09 5.83 -39.01
N LEU A 481 -42.76 5.70 -37.72
CA LEU A 481 -41.89 6.62 -37.01
C LEU A 481 -40.46 6.07 -37.03
N ARG A 482 -39.53 6.85 -37.57
CA ARG A 482 -38.10 6.52 -37.61
C ARG A 482 -37.29 7.58 -36.89
N CYS A 483 -36.35 7.16 -36.06
CA CYS A 483 -35.37 8.06 -35.49
C CYS A 483 -34.12 8.10 -36.37
N PHE A 484 -33.58 9.29 -36.61
CA PHE A 484 -32.43 9.53 -37.49
C PHE A 484 -31.17 10.01 -36.77
N VAL A 485 -31.31 10.83 -35.71
CA VAL A 485 -30.16 11.33 -34.91
C VAL A 485 -30.47 11.16 -33.44
N ASP A 486 -29.48 10.65 -32.68
CA ASP A 486 -29.53 10.43 -31.22
C ASP A 486 -30.60 9.42 -30.77
N CYS A 487 -30.66 8.27 -31.45
CA CYS A 487 -31.73 7.27 -31.33
C CYS A 487 -31.49 6.19 -30.27
N GLY A 488 -30.72 6.52 -29.24
CA GLY A 488 -30.50 5.64 -28.11
C GLY A 488 -31.74 5.55 -27.22
N ALA A 489 -31.81 4.51 -26.38
CA ALA A 489 -32.74 4.48 -25.25
C ALA A 489 -32.50 5.64 -24.27
N ILE A 490 -31.29 6.19 -24.29
CA ILE A 490 -30.90 7.44 -23.61
C ILE A 490 -30.46 8.39 -24.72
N VAL A 491 -31.10 9.55 -24.77
CA VAL A 491 -30.78 10.66 -25.68
C VAL A 491 -30.06 11.75 -24.89
N SER A 492 -29.09 12.41 -25.50
CA SER A 492 -28.33 13.49 -24.89
C SER A 492 -29.04 14.81 -25.10
N SER A 493 -29.26 15.57 -24.01
CA SER A 493 -29.81 16.93 -24.10
C SER A 493 -28.93 17.89 -24.91
N SER A 494 -27.65 17.56 -25.07
CA SER A 494 -26.68 18.35 -25.82
C SER A 494 -26.61 17.97 -27.31
N ASN A 495 -27.28 16.88 -27.71
CA ASN A 495 -27.33 16.44 -29.11
C ASN A 495 -28.68 16.81 -29.74
N LYS A 496 -28.68 16.96 -31.07
CA LYS A 496 -29.92 17.15 -31.82
C LYS A 496 -30.64 15.80 -31.99
N LEU A 497 -31.76 15.60 -31.30
CA LEU A 497 -32.68 14.51 -31.61
C LEU A 497 -33.41 14.82 -32.92
N ARG A 498 -33.35 13.91 -33.89
CA ARG A 498 -34.13 14.03 -35.14
C ARG A 498 -34.97 12.77 -35.33
N VAL A 499 -36.28 12.96 -35.42
CA VAL A 499 -37.26 11.92 -35.73
C VAL A 499 -37.98 12.31 -37.01
N THR A 500 -38.35 11.32 -37.81
CA THR A 500 -39.06 11.47 -39.08
C THR A 500 -40.24 10.52 -39.09
N SER A 501 -41.34 10.92 -39.71
CA SER A 501 -42.49 10.05 -39.97
C SER A 501 -42.68 9.90 -41.46
N GLU A 502 -42.92 8.68 -41.92
CA GLU A 502 -43.31 8.39 -43.30
C GLU A 502 -44.75 7.87 -43.31
N CYS A 503 -45.54 8.32 -44.29
CA CYS A 503 -46.95 7.91 -44.46
C CYS A 503 -47.14 7.61 -45.97
N PRO A 504 -46.94 6.36 -46.40
CA PRO A 504 -46.82 6.05 -47.82
C PRO A 504 -48.17 5.83 -48.55
N ASN A 505 -49.29 5.69 -47.83
CA ASN A 505 -50.56 5.23 -48.40
C ASN A 505 -51.52 6.38 -48.77
N SER A 506 -52.55 6.09 -49.58
CA SER A 506 -53.54 7.09 -50.03
C SER A 506 -54.26 7.87 -48.92
N PRO A 507 -54.52 7.33 -47.71
CA PRO A 507 -55.11 8.11 -46.60
C PRO A 507 -54.20 9.24 -46.07
N CYS A 508 -52.98 9.38 -46.58
CA CYS A 508 -52.00 10.40 -46.20
C CYS A 508 -52.10 11.70 -47.04
N ILE A 509 -52.85 11.69 -48.15
CA ILE A 509 -52.95 12.86 -49.05
C ILE A 509 -53.85 13.92 -48.41
N GLY A 510 -53.27 15.09 -48.09
CA GLY A 510 -53.98 16.19 -47.42
C GLY A 510 -54.01 16.09 -45.89
N SER A 511 -53.27 15.13 -45.31
CA SER A 511 -53.28 14.86 -43.88
C SER A 511 -52.46 15.90 -43.10
N VAL A 512 -52.91 16.21 -41.87
CA VAL A 512 -52.20 17.09 -40.93
C VAL A 512 -51.33 16.24 -40.02
N TYR A 513 -50.06 16.59 -39.91
CA TYR A 513 -49.12 15.92 -39.02
C TYR A 513 -49.00 16.71 -37.72
N GLU A 514 -49.27 16.05 -36.59
CA GLU A 514 -49.09 16.62 -35.26
C GLU A 514 -48.05 15.80 -34.48
N TRP A 515 -47.03 16.48 -33.96
CA TRP A 515 -45.99 15.86 -33.14
C TRP A 515 -46.20 16.26 -31.68
N ARG A 516 -46.17 15.29 -30.77
CA ARG A 516 -46.26 15.54 -29.32
C ARG A 516 -45.19 14.76 -28.59
N LEU A 517 -44.40 15.46 -27.77
CA LEU A 517 -43.44 14.81 -26.88
C LEU A 517 -44.10 14.57 -25.52
N LYS A 518 -44.10 13.30 -25.08
CA LYS A 518 -44.66 12.90 -23.78
C LYS A 518 -43.53 12.55 -22.82
N ARG A 519 -43.50 13.17 -21.65
CA ARG A 519 -42.63 12.75 -20.54
C ARG A 519 -43.34 11.71 -19.68
N LEU A 520 -42.71 10.54 -19.52
CA LEU A 520 -43.15 9.52 -18.56
C LEU A 520 -42.82 9.98 -17.14
N LEU A 521 -43.84 10.04 -16.28
CA LEU A 521 -43.67 10.16 -14.83
C LEU A 521 -43.60 8.73 -14.27
N ASN A 522 -42.47 8.35 -13.68
CA ASN A 522 -42.26 7.01 -13.12
C ASN A 522 -43.25 6.75 -11.96
N ASP A 523 -44.27 5.94 -12.22
CA ASP A 523 -44.98 5.19 -11.18
C ASP A 523 -44.70 3.71 -11.43
N LYS A 524 -43.92 3.09 -10.52
CA LYS A 524 -43.44 1.71 -10.65
C LYS A 524 -44.54 0.65 -10.52
N SER A 525 -45.81 1.03 -10.45
CA SER A 525 -46.89 0.13 -10.05
C SER A 525 -47.95 -0.17 -11.12
N LYS A 526 -47.97 0.49 -12.29
CA LYS A 526 -48.94 0.18 -13.36
C LYS A 526 -48.37 0.39 -14.75
N HIS A 527 -48.67 -0.52 -15.68
CA HIS A 527 -48.44 -0.43 -17.13
C HIS A 527 -49.19 0.74 -17.83
N VAL A 528 -49.61 1.77 -17.08
CA VAL A 528 -50.24 2.99 -17.59
C VAL A 528 -49.57 4.18 -16.91
N GLY A 529 -48.57 4.76 -17.57
CA GLY A 529 -47.89 5.96 -17.09
C GLY A 529 -48.80 7.19 -17.17
N ARG A 530 -48.70 8.10 -16.20
CA ARG A 530 -49.22 9.46 -16.37
C ARG A 530 -48.25 10.26 -17.24
N TYR A 531 -48.77 10.97 -18.25
CA TYR A 531 -47.98 11.75 -19.20
C TYR A 531 -48.19 13.25 -18.98
N THR A 532 -47.13 14.02 -19.15
CA THR A 532 -47.20 15.48 -19.34
C THR A 532 -46.81 15.81 -20.77
N TYR A 533 -47.56 16.73 -21.38
CA TYR A 533 -47.41 17.11 -22.79
C TYR A 533 -46.51 18.34 -22.91
N PHE A 534 -45.58 18.28 -23.87
CA PHE A 534 -44.85 19.43 -24.36
C PHE A 534 -45.25 19.63 -25.83
N THR A 535 -45.67 20.84 -26.17
CA THR A 535 -45.92 21.28 -27.55
C THR A 535 -44.65 21.84 -28.15
#